data_AF-A0AA38MUL3-F1
#
_entry.id   AF-A0AA38MUL3-F1
#
_cell.length_a   1.000
_cell.length_b   1.000
_cell.length_c   1.000
_cell.angle_alpha   90.00
_cell.angle_beta   90.00
_cell.angle_gamma   90.00
#
_symmetry.space_group_name_H-M   'P 1'
#
loop_
_entity.id
_entity.type
_entity.pdbx_description
1 polymer ?
#
loop_
_entity_poly.entity_id
_entity_poly.type
_entity_poly.pdbx_seq_one_letter_code
_entity_poly.pdbx_strand_id
1 'polypeptide(L)'
;MADPIKKIPLLFTPTSLRRKMLKSEHRRGRQDSSGINRQEKLKLAEHHQKVAEARTKKDQTNAAKRLAAEQEIDVIIPILTLTELESCLLKGVDRYLTINDLTRHLKWHKKNGIAGAVTVLGGKRDEKIQLLRAAIERYLEARTSGDFVDAEVEGEEDHPEVTVEDLGGNSDGYDSEEEYYRT
;
A
#
# COMPACT_ATOMS: atom_id res chain seq x y z
N MET A 1 6.92 101.42 15.77
CA MET A 1 6.46 101.12 14.39
C MET A 1 6.75 99.66 14.15
N ALA A 2 5.72 98.88 13.80
CA ALA A 2 5.75 97.42 13.73
C ALA A 2 5.96 96.97 12.28
N ASP A 3 6.92 96.07 12.06
CA ASP A 3 7.22 95.52 10.74
C ASP A 3 6.33 94.30 10.40
N PRO A 4 5.87 94.13 9.14
CA PRO A 4 4.95 93.07 8.77
C PRO A 4 5.66 91.73 8.50
N ILE A 5 5.19 90.68 9.16
CA ILE A 5 5.60 89.29 8.95
C ILE A 5 5.09 88.82 7.57
N LYS A 6 6.02 88.63 6.62
CA LYS A 6 5.73 87.97 5.34
C LYS A 6 5.56 86.46 5.57
N LYS A 7 4.33 85.96 5.40
CA LYS A 7 4.03 84.51 5.31
C LYS A 7 4.66 83.93 4.05
N ILE A 8 5.57 82.97 4.19
CA ILE A 8 6.09 82.15 3.08
C ILE A 8 5.33 80.82 3.11
N PRO A 9 4.65 80.41 2.02
CA PRO A 9 4.00 79.11 1.95
C PRO A 9 5.06 78.00 1.82
N LEU A 10 5.11 77.11 2.80
CA LEU A 10 5.90 75.88 2.75
C LEU A 10 5.27 74.92 1.72
N LEU A 11 5.64 75.05 0.46
CA LEU A 11 5.41 74.01 -0.55
C LEU A 11 6.37 72.85 -0.24
N PHE A 12 5.90 71.93 0.61
CA PHE A 12 6.62 70.69 0.90
C PHE A 12 6.58 69.76 -0.32
N THR A 13 7.46 70.00 -1.29
CA THR A 13 7.69 69.01 -2.35
C THR A 13 8.62 67.93 -1.79
N PRO A 14 8.20 66.66 -1.73
CA PRO A 14 9.08 65.61 -1.25
C PRO A 14 10.28 65.49 -2.20
N THR A 15 11.46 65.72 -1.62
CA THR A 15 12.76 65.49 -2.27
C THR A 15 12.81 64.07 -2.84
N SER A 16 13.58 63.89 -3.90
CA SER A 16 13.82 62.60 -4.59
C SER A 16 14.02 61.43 -3.62
N LEU A 17 14.73 61.67 -2.50
CA LEU A 17 14.96 60.73 -1.42
C LEU A 17 13.66 60.29 -0.70
N ARG A 18 12.78 61.23 -0.38
CA ARG A 18 11.49 60.94 0.29
C ARG A 18 10.54 60.15 -0.63
N ARG A 19 10.57 60.42 -1.94
CA ARG A 19 9.86 59.63 -2.96
C ARG A 19 10.40 58.21 -3.10
N LYS A 20 11.72 58.02 -3.01
CA LYS A 20 12.36 56.70 -3.01
C LYS A 20 12.02 55.91 -1.74
N MET A 21 11.98 56.56 -0.58
CA MET A 21 11.59 55.91 0.68
C MET A 21 10.11 55.49 0.70
N LEU A 22 9.21 56.35 0.23
CA LEU A 22 7.79 55.97 0.10
C LEU A 22 7.58 54.78 -0.86
N LYS A 23 8.36 54.70 -1.94
CA LYS A 23 8.35 53.54 -2.85
C LYS A 23 8.93 52.27 -2.20
N SER A 24 9.94 52.38 -1.33
CA SER A 24 10.52 51.23 -0.64
C SER A 24 9.64 50.74 0.51
N GLU A 25 8.88 51.63 1.16
CA GLU A 25 7.86 51.26 2.16
C GLU A 25 6.66 50.57 1.51
N HIS A 26 6.16 51.07 0.38
CA HIS A 26 5.10 50.39 -0.40
C HIS A 26 5.53 49.03 -0.95
N ARG A 27 6.83 48.84 -1.26
CA ARG A 27 7.37 47.53 -1.68
C ARG A 27 7.51 46.55 -0.52
N ARG A 28 7.84 47.02 0.68
CA ARG A 28 7.92 46.18 1.88
C ARG A 28 6.55 45.64 2.29
N GLY A 29 5.49 46.45 2.26
CA GLY A 29 4.12 45.97 2.52
C GLY A 29 3.55 45.00 1.45
N ARG A 30 4.16 44.89 0.26
CA ARG A 30 3.81 43.88 -0.75
C ARG A 30 4.60 42.57 -0.62
N GLN A 31 5.70 42.55 0.14
CA GLN A 31 6.50 41.34 0.38
C GLN A 31 5.89 40.40 1.44
N ASP A 32 4.86 40.86 2.15
CA ASP A 32 4.11 40.02 3.11
C ASP A 32 3.17 39.01 2.44
N SER A 33 3.06 39.04 1.10
CA SER A 33 2.48 37.96 0.29
C SER A 33 3.28 36.64 0.38
N SER A 34 4.49 36.67 0.96
CA SER A 34 5.30 35.47 1.24
C SER A 34 4.71 34.54 2.31
N GLY A 35 3.79 35.03 3.16
CA GLY A 35 3.12 34.23 4.19
C GLY A 35 2.17 33.18 3.60
N ILE A 36 1.44 33.52 2.54
CA ILE A 36 0.46 32.64 1.89
C ILE A 36 1.20 31.49 1.19
N ASN A 37 2.23 31.80 0.39
CA ASN A 37 3.06 30.78 -0.26
C ASN A 37 3.77 29.86 0.75
N ARG A 38 4.15 30.38 1.93
CA ARG A 38 4.73 29.58 3.01
C ARG A 38 3.69 28.68 3.66
N GLN A 39 2.49 29.18 3.92
CA GLN A 39 1.39 28.39 4.49
C GLN A 39 0.94 27.27 3.54
N GLU A 40 0.84 27.55 2.24
CA GLU A 40 0.52 26.54 1.22
C GLU A 40 1.59 25.45 1.14
N LYS A 41 2.87 25.84 1.16
CA LYS A 41 3.99 24.86 1.21
C LYS A 41 3.97 24.01 2.47
N LEU A 42 3.65 24.60 3.63
CA LEU A 42 3.52 23.86 4.89
C LEU A 42 2.32 22.89 4.84
N LYS A 43 1.17 23.33 4.32
CA LYS A 43 0.00 22.45 4.12
C LYS A 43 0.31 21.29 3.18
N LEU A 44 1.03 21.55 2.09
CA LEU A 44 1.43 20.50 1.14
C LEU A 44 2.42 19.51 1.77
N ALA A 45 3.40 20.01 2.54
CA ALA A 45 4.34 19.17 3.27
C ALA A 45 3.63 18.30 4.33
N GLU A 46 2.71 18.87 5.11
CA GLU A 46 1.87 18.13 6.06
C GLU A 46 0.99 17.09 5.36
N HIS A 47 0.43 17.42 4.19
CA HIS A 47 -0.34 16.48 3.39
C HIS A 47 0.53 15.32 2.91
N HIS A 48 1.72 15.59 2.37
CA HIS A 48 2.65 14.55 1.93
C HIS A 48 3.08 13.64 3.09
N GLN A 49 3.34 14.23 4.27
CA GLN A 49 3.65 13.48 5.47
C GLN A 49 2.48 12.57 5.88
N LYS A 50 1.25 13.09 5.92
CA LYS A 50 0.05 12.30 6.24
C LYS A 50 -0.18 11.16 5.26
N VAL A 51 0.06 11.38 3.96
CA VAL A 51 -0.05 10.33 2.94
C VAL A 51 1.01 9.25 3.15
N ALA A 52 2.26 9.63 3.42
CA ALA A 52 3.34 8.68 3.71
C ALA A 52 3.05 7.87 4.98
N GLU A 53 2.57 8.51 6.05
CA GLU A 53 2.15 7.84 7.28
C GLU A 53 0.97 6.90 7.06
N ALA A 54 0.00 7.26 6.22
CA ALA A 54 -1.13 6.40 5.88
C ALA A 54 -0.69 5.16 5.08
N ARG A 55 0.23 5.35 4.12
CA ARG A 55 0.82 4.24 3.33
C ARG A 55 1.60 3.29 4.22
N THR A 56 2.52 3.80 5.03
CA THR A 56 3.32 2.98 5.95
C THR A 56 2.45 2.22 6.95
N LYS A 57 1.40 2.83 7.51
CA LYS A 57 0.43 2.13 8.37
C LYS A 57 -0.28 1.01 7.62
N LYS A 58 -0.75 1.26 6.39
CA LYS A 58 -1.38 0.24 5.56
C LYS A 58 -0.42 -0.93 5.29
N ASP A 59 0.82 -0.62 4.93
CA ASP A 59 1.85 -1.63 4.65
C ASP A 59 2.18 -2.46 5.89
N GLN A 60 2.30 -1.83 7.06
CA GLN A 60 2.47 -2.52 8.34
C GLN A 60 1.30 -3.45 8.66
N THR A 61 0.05 -3.01 8.45
CA THR A 61 -1.11 -3.86 8.68
C THR A 61 -1.19 -5.04 7.71
N ASN A 62 -0.78 -4.85 6.46
CA ASN A 62 -0.74 -5.91 5.46
C ASN A 62 0.37 -6.91 5.78
N ALA A 63 1.56 -6.43 6.14
CA ALA A 63 2.67 -7.25 6.59
C ALA A 63 2.29 -8.08 7.83
N ALA A 64 1.65 -7.46 8.82
CA ALA A 64 1.17 -8.17 10.01
C ALA A 64 0.15 -9.26 9.67
N LYS A 65 -0.77 -9.01 8.73
CA LYS A 65 -1.74 -10.01 8.26
C LYS A 65 -1.06 -11.18 7.52
N ARG A 66 -0.05 -10.89 6.70
CA ARG A 66 0.75 -11.91 6.01
C ARG A 66 1.50 -12.79 7.00
N LEU A 67 2.20 -12.18 7.95
CA LEU A 67 2.89 -12.90 9.03
C LEU A 67 1.93 -13.76 9.86
N ALA A 68 0.74 -13.25 10.19
CA ALA A 68 -0.26 -14.04 10.91
C ALA A 68 -0.75 -15.25 10.10
N ALA A 69 -0.92 -15.10 8.78
CA ALA A 69 -1.31 -16.20 7.90
C ALA A 69 -0.19 -17.24 7.73
N GLU A 70 1.07 -16.82 7.69
CA GLU A 70 2.23 -17.71 7.64
C GLU A 70 2.40 -18.50 8.94
N GLN A 71 2.27 -17.82 10.10
CA GLN A 71 2.32 -18.46 11.41
C GLN A 71 1.20 -19.49 11.59
N GLU A 72 0.01 -19.20 11.07
CA GLU A 72 -1.09 -20.17 11.09
C GLU A 72 -0.75 -21.44 10.31
N ILE A 73 0.05 -21.35 9.24
CA ILE A 73 0.49 -22.52 8.48
C ILE A 73 1.49 -23.36 9.28
N ASP A 74 2.43 -22.70 9.98
CA ASP A 74 3.52 -23.37 10.71
C ASP A 74 3.03 -24.11 11.96
N VAL A 75 1.89 -23.72 12.53
CA VAL A 75 1.31 -24.37 13.72
C VAL A 75 0.47 -25.62 13.39
N ILE A 76 0.10 -25.81 12.12
CA ILE A 76 -0.74 -26.96 11.72
C ILE A 76 0.05 -28.27 11.83
N ILE A 77 -0.58 -29.29 12.41
CA ILE A 77 -0.11 -30.68 12.30
C ILE A 77 -0.53 -31.19 10.92
N PRO A 78 0.41 -31.41 9.98
CA PRO A 78 0.06 -31.78 8.62
C PRO A 78 -0.44 -33.22 8.53
N ILE A 79 -1.39 -33.45 7.63
CA ILE A 79 -1.81 -34.79 7.24
C ILE A 79 -0.84 -35.27 6.16
N LEU A 80 -0.08 -36.32 6.46
CA LEU A 80 1.00 -36.83 5.60
C LEU A 80 0.67 -38.21 5.02
N THR A 81 -0.41 -38.84 5.45
CA THR A 81 -0.81 -40.17 4.99
C THR A 81 -2.25 -40.21 4.51
N LEU A 82 -2.53 -41.11 3.57
CA LEU A 82 -3.88 -41.30 3.04
C LEU A 82 -4.84 -41.84 4.12
N THR A 83 -4.36 -42.69 5.02
CA THR A 83 -5.15 -43.25 6.12
C THR A 83 -5.59 -42.18 7.12
N GLU A 84 -4.70 -41.24 7.47
CA GLU A 84 -5.05 -40.08 8.29
C GLU A 84 -6.11 -39.21 7.60
N LEU A 85 -5.96 -38.96 6.30
CA LEU A 85 -6.93 -38.20 5.53
C LEU A 85 -8.31 -38.87 5.55
N GLU A 86 -8.36 -40.18 5.27
CA GLU A 86 -9.61 -40.94 5.27
C GLU A 86 -10.29 -40.94 6.64
N SER A 87 -9.51 -41.06 7.72
CA SER A 87 -10.04 -40.99 9.09
C SER A 87 -10.71 -39.64 9.40
N CYS A 88 -10.20 -38.54 8.83
CA CYS A 88 -10.72 -37.19 9.02
C CYS A 88 -11.90 -36.84 8.08
N LEU A 89 -12.21 -37.71 7.12
CA LEU A 89 -13.34 -37.52 6.19
C LEU A 89 -14.62 -38.24 6.64
N LEU A 90 -14.52 -39.18 7.58
CA LEU A 90 -15.66 -39.89 8.13
C LEU A 90 -16.55 -38.94 8.95
N LYS A 91 -17.82 -38.83 8.55
CA LYS A 91 -18.81 -38.00 9.25
C LYS A 91 -19.09 -38.60 10.64
N GLY A 92 -19.07 -37.75 11.66
CA GLY A 92 -19.34 -38.15 13.05
C GLY A 92 -18.11 -38.43 13.91
N VAL A 93 -16.90 -38.18 13.39
CA VAL A 93 -15.66 -38.17 14.15
C VAL A 93 -15.35 -36.72 14.56
N ASP A 94 -14.79 -36.52 15.76
CA ASP A 94 -14.40 -35.20 16.31
C ASP A 94 -13.48 -34.38 15.39
N ARG A 95 -12.88 -35.00 14.36
CA ARG A 95 -11.91 -34.41 13.43
C ARG A 95 -12.42 -34.31 12.00
N TYR A 96 -13.71 -34.03 11.80
CA TYR A 96 -14.20 -33.74 10.45
C TYR A 96 -13.54 -32.49 9.88
N LEU A 97 -12.73 -32.64 8.83
CA LEU A 97 -12.04 -31.53 8.18
C LEU A 97 -13.05 -30.55 7.58
N THR A 98 -13.03 -29.28 7.96
CA THR A 98 -13.81 -28.24 7.27
C THR A 98 -13.15 -27.81 5.95
N ILE A 99 -13.85 -27.03 5.12
CA ILE A 99 -13.25 -26.47 3.89
C ILE A 99 -12.05 -25.58 4.21
N ASN A 100 -12.10 -24.85 5.33
CA ASN A 100 -11.00 -24.01 5.77
C ASN A 100 -9.80 -24.86 6.19
N ASP A 101 -10.02 -25.96 6.91
CA ASP A 101 -8.95 -26.87 7.30
C ASP A 101 -8.29 -27.53 6.09
N LEU A 102 -9.09 -27.99 5.12
CA LEU A 102 -8.57 -28.50 3.85
C LEU A 102 -7.69 -27.46 3.15
N THR A 103 -8.11 -26.19 3.14
CA THR A 103 -7.33 -25.10 2.55
C THR A 103 -6.02 -24.87 3.29
N ARG A 104 -6.05 -24.93 4.62
CA ARG A 104 -4.88 -24.82 5.50
C ARG A 104 -3.88 -25.96 5.25
N HIS A 105 -4.34 -27.20 5.13
CA HIS A 105 -3.47 -28.33 4.76
C HIS A 105 -2.89 -28.20 3.35
N LEU A 106 -3.68 -27.74 2.37
CA LEU A 106 -3.18 -27.49 1.01
C LEU A 106 -2.10 -26.39 0.99
N LYS A 107 -2.27 -25.32 1.78
CA LYS A 107 -1.24 -24.27 1.92
C LYS A 107 0.04 -24.82 2.54
N TRP A 108 -0.07 -25.68 3.55
CA TRP A 108 1.08 -26.35 4.14
C TRP A 108 1.81 -27.21 3.11
N HIS A 109 1.10 -28.05 2.34
CA HIS A 109 1.68 -28.88 1.28
C HIS A 109 2.27 -28.05 0.13
N LYS A 110 1.74 -26.85 -0.14
CA LYS A 110 2.33 -25.92 -1.12
C LYS A 110 3.66 -25.32 -0.62
N LYS A 111 3.78 -25.04 0.68
CA LYS A 111 4.97 -24.44 1.30
C LYS A 111 6.08 -25.45 1.59
N ASN A 112 5.70 -26.60 2.16
CA ASN A 112 6.62 -27.59 2.74
C ASN A 112 6.63 -28.94 1.98
N GLY A 113 5.72 -29.12 1.03
CA GLY A 113 5.65 -30.31 0.19
C GLY A 113 6.43 -30.16 -1.10
N ILE A 114 6.15 -31.02 -2.07
CA ILE A 114 6.84 -31.01 -3.36
C ILE A 114 6.34 -29.86 -4.23
N ALA A 115 7.28 -29.15 -4.85
CA ALA A 115 6.98 -28.10 -5.83
C ALA A 115 6.05 -28.61 -6.93
N GLY A 116 4.97 -27.88 -7.20
CA GLY A 116 3.98 -28.25 -8.22
C GLY A 116 3.01 -29.37 -7.83
N ALA A 117 3.09 -29.93 -6.61
CA ALA A 117 2.09 -30.88 -6.10
C ALA A 117 0.72 -30.21 -5.87
N VAL A 118 0.72 -28.97 -5.41
CA VAL A 118 -0.49 -28.16 -5.21
C VAL A 118 -0.46 -26.98 -6.16
N THR A 119 -1.26 -27.04 -7.22
CA THR A 119 -1.35 -25.98 -8.24
C THR A 119 -2.36 -24.89 -7.88
N VAL A 120 -3.48 -25.27 -7.27
CA VAL A 120 -4.61 -24.37 -7.00
C VAL A 120 -5.11 -24.56 -5.57
N LEU A 121 -5.39 -23.45 -4.86
CA LEU A 121 -5.95 -23.45 -3.50
C LEU A 121 -7.47 -23.23 -3.46
N GLY A 122 -8.09 -22.89 -4.60
CA GLY A 122 -9.53 -22.72 -4.76
C GLY A 122 -10.29 -24.04 -4.96
N GLY A 123 -11.60 -23.95 -5.17
CA GLY A 123 -12.45 -25.09 -5.52
C GLY A 123 -13.44 -25.53 -4.43
N LYS A 124 -14.29 -26.49 -4.80
CA LYS A 124 -15.27 -27.13 -3.90
C LYS A 124 -14.57 -28.10 -2.95
N ARG A 125 -15.31 -28.56 -1.93
CA ARG A 125 -14.78 -29.50 -0.92
C ARG A 125 -14.14 -30.74 -1.55
N ASP A 126 -14.83 -31.39 -2.49
CA ASP A 126 -14.36 -32.66 -3.06
C ASP A 126 -13.12 -32.46 -3.94
N GLU A 127 -13.05 -31.37 -4.68
CA GLU A 127 -11.86 -30.96 -5.45
C GLU A 127 -10.65 -30.75 -4.52
N LYS A 128 -10.85 -30.06 -3.39
CA LYS A 128 -9.79 -29.86 -2.38
C LYS A 128 -9.34 -31.18 -1.75
N ILE A 129 -10.24 -32.13 -1.53
CA ILE A 129 -9.89 -33.46 -1.01
C ILE A 129 -9.06 -34.23 -2.03
N GLN A 130 -9.43 -34.20 -3.31
CA GLN A 130 -8.68 -34.85 -4.38
C GLN A 130 -7.28 -34.23 -4.55
N LEU A 131 -7.19 -32.90 -4.52
CA LEU A 131 -5.90 -32.19 -4.55
C LEU A 131 -5.02 -32.57 -3.35
N LEU A 132 -5.61 -32.66 -2.16
CA LEU A 132 -4.87 -33.04 -0.95
C LEU A 132 -4.39 -34.51 -1.02
N ARG A 133 -5.20 -35.41 -1.57
CA ARG A 133 -4.80 -36.81 -1.84
C ARG A 133 -3.61 -36.86 -2.79
N ALA A 134 -3.70 -36.18 -3.93
CA ALA A 134 -2.63 -36.15 -4.92
C ALA A 134 -1.33 -35.55 -4.36
N ALA A 135 -1.45 -34.49 -3.53
CA ALA A 135 -0.30 -33.89 -2.86
C ALA A 135 0.38 -34.86 -1.88
N ILE A 136 -0.41 -35.60 -1.08
CA ILE A 136 0.09 -36.62 -0.16
C ILE A 136 0.75 -37.78 -0.93
N GLU A 137 0.15 -38.25 -2.01
CA GLU A 137 0.70 -39.32 -2.84
C GLU A 137 2.07 -38.93 -3.39
N ARG A 138 2.17 -37.75 -4.02
CA ARG A 138 3.46 -37.23 -4.50
C ARG A 138 4.46 -37.10 -3.36
N TYR A 139 4.04 -36.55 -2.21
CA TYR A 139 4.90 -36.42 -1.03
C TYR A 139 5.48 -37.76 -0.57
N LEU A 140 4.66 -38.81 -0.55
CA LEU A 140 5.09 -40.16 -0.22
C LEU A 140 6.03 -40.73 -1.30
N GLU A 141 5.72 -40.53 -2.58
CA GLU A 141 6.57 -40.96 -3.69
C GLU A 141 7.97 -40.35 -3.59
N ALA A 142 8.10 -39.04 -3.39
CA ALA A 142 9.40 -38.38 -3.24
C ALA A 142 10.14 -38.84 -1.99
N ARG A 143 9.41 -39.09 -0.89
CA ARG A 143 10.01 -39.64 0.33
C ARG A 143 10.57 -41.03 0.12
N THR A 144 9.93 -41.86 -0.71
CA THR A 144 10.40 -43.21 -1.03
C THR A 144 11.51 -43.24 -2.08
N SER A 145 11.54 -42.28 -3.00
CA SER A 145 12.58 -42.16 -4.03
C SER A 145 13.87 -41.50 -3.53
N GLY A 146 13.82 -40.84 -2.36
CA GLY A 146 14.96 -40.10 -1.80
C GLY A 146 15.18 -38.74 -2.46
N ASP A 147 14.25 -38.28 -3.29
CA ASP A 147 14.32 -37.04 -4.07
C ASP A 147 13.79 -35.83 -3.28
N PHE A 148 14.09 -35.81 -1.98
CA PHE A 148 13.71 -34.71 -1.09
C PHE A 148 14.69 -33.55 -1.29
N VAL A 149 14.39 -32.70 -2.26
CA VAL A 149 14.97 -31.36 -2.30
C VAL A 149 14.17 -30.55 -1.29
N ASP A 150 14.80 -30.19 -0.16
CA ASP A 150 14.25 -29.18 0.74
C ASP A 150 13.87 -27.98 -0.11
N ALA A 151 12.58 -27.67 -0.17
CA ALA A 151 12.08 -26.58 -1.00
C ALA A 151 12.72 -25.27 -0.50
N GLU A 152 13.80 -24.84 -1.18
CA GLU A 152 14.26 -23.47 -1.08
C GLU A 152 13.06 -22.60 -1.43
N VAL A 153 12.75 -21.71 -0.50
CA VAL A 153 11.63 -20.78 -0.55
C VAL A 153 11.85 -19.84 -1.74
N GLU A 154 11.46 -20.26 -2.94
CA GLU A 154 11.16 -19.34 -4.02
C GLU A 154 9.81 -18.70 -3.69
N GLY A 155 9.90 -17.64 -2.90
CA GLY A 155 8.85 -16.65 -2.75
C GLY A 155 8.65 -15.89 -4.04
N GLU A 156 8.08 -16.53 -5.05
CA GLU A 156 7.31 -15.86 -6.08
C GLU A 156 5.84 -16.20 -5.86
N GLU A 157 5.23 -15.46 -4.92
CA GLU A 157 3.83 -15.13 -5.12
C GLU A 157 3.79 -14.35 -6.42
N ASP A 158 3.28 -15.00 -7.47
CA ASP A 158 2.79 -14.41 -8.71
C ASP A 158 1.65 -13.43 -8.33
N HIS A 159 2.04 -12.31 -7.73
CA HIS A 159 1.28 -11.09 -7.76
C HIS A 159 1.30 -10.71 -9.23
N PRO A 160 0.14 -10.59 -9.91
CA PRO A 160 0.13 -9.89 -11.18
C PRO A 160 0.70 -8.51 -10.88
N GLU A 161 1.94 -8.31 -11.31
CA GLU A 161 2.60 -7.03 -11.28
C GLU A 161 1.76 -6.19 -12.25
N VAL A 162 0.76 -5.50 -11.70
CA VAL A 162 0.07 -4.44 -12.43
C VAL A 162 1.10 -3.34 -12.54
N THR A 163 1.98 -3.49 -13.53
CA THR A 163 2.84 -2.44 -13.99
C THR A 163 1.93 -1.30 -14.44
N VAL A 164 2.37 -0.07 -14.20
CA VAL A 164 1.61 1.16 -14.51
C VAL A 164 1.29 1.27 -16.01
N GLU A 165 1.85 0.39 -16.85
CA GLU A 165 1.62 0.27 -18.28
C GLU A 165 0.24 -0.32 -18.64
N ASP A 166 -0.40 -1.09 -17.74
CA ASP A 166 -1.75 -1.66 -18.00
C ASP A 166 -2.91 -0.66 -17.73
N LEU A 167 -2.58 0.56 -17.30
CA LEU A 167 -3.52 1.69 -17.30
C LEU A 167 -3.48 2.47 -18.63
N GLY A 168 -2.67 2.05 -19.60
CA GLY A 168 -2.54 2.66 -20.93
C GLY A 168 -3.66 2.32 -21.92
N GLY A 169 -4.77 1.73 -21.46
CA GLY A 169 -5.86 1.24 -22.30
C GLY A 169 -7.21 1.88 -21.97
N ASN A 170 -7.44 3.07 -22.51
CA ASN A 170 -8.76 3.67 -22.73
C ASN A 170 -9.49 4.27 -21.51
N SER A 171 -9.00 5.43 -21.05
CA SER A 171 -9.81 6.43 -20.35
C SER A 171 -9.89 7.69 -21.22
N ASP A 172 -10.69 7.61 -22.27
CA ASP A 172 -11.26 8.80 -22.90
C ASP A 172 -12.23 9.44 -21.88
N GLY A 173 -11.76 10.45 -21.16
CA GLY A 173 -12.45 10.93 -19.97
C GLY A 173 -11.82 12.18 -19.36
N TYR A 174 -11.89 13.29 -20.10
CA TYR A 174 -11.81 14.67 -19.61
C TYR A 174 -10.53 15.07 -18.88
N ASP A 175 -9.54 15.46 -19.68
CA ASP A 175 -8.56 16.47 -19.28
C ASP A 175 -9.24 17.85 -19.34
N SER A 176 -9.64 18.40 -18.20
CA SER A 176 -9.96 19.83 -18.10
C SER A 176 -9.59 20.35 -16.71
N GLU A 177 -8.30 20.60 -16.48
CA GLU A 177 -7.80 21.49 -15.43
C GLU A 177 -8.37 22.94 -15.53
N GLU A 178 -9.14 23.25 -16.56
CA GLU A 178 -9.66 24.60 -16.83
C GLU A 178 -10.91 25.00 -16.03
N GLU A 179 -11.60 24.08 -15.33
CA GLU A 179 -12.84 24.43 -14.62
C GLU A 179 -12.64 24.83 -13.14
N TYR A 180 -11.47 24.55 -12.55
CA TYR A 180 -11.19 24.87 -11.15
C TYR A 180 -10.94 26.37 -10.87
N TYR A 181 -10.64 27.17 -11.91
CA TYR A 181 -10.35 28.61 -11.77
C TYR A 181 -11.43 29.53 -12.36
N ARG A 182 -12.59 29.00 -12.79
CA ARG A 182 -13.76 29.83 -13.14
C ARG A 182 -14.71 29.97 -11.95
N THR A 183 -14.40 30.90 -11.07
CA THR A 183 -15.40 31.63 -10.27
C THR A 183 -15.09 33.11 -10.29
#